data_AF-A0A813UYJ9-F1
#
_entry.id   AF-A0A813UYJ9-F1
#
_cell.length_a   1.000
_cell.length_b   1.000
_cell.length_c   1.000
_cell.angle_alpha   90.00
_cell.angle_beta   90.00
_cell.angle_gamma   90.00
#
_symmetry.space_group_name_H-M   'P 1'
#
loop_
_entity.id
_entity.type
_entity.pdbx_description
1 polymer ?
#
loop_
_entity_poly.entity_id
_entity_poly.type
_entity_poly.pdbx_seq_one_letter_code
_entity_poly.pdbx_strand_id
1 'polypeptide(L)'
;MSTYSGNLNNNSLSFTRPNQQQTGFYFMAVEVITSVTGSYKFVVDSAIDTYGCLYGGPFNSTQPMSNMITCDDDSGPASNFELKATLTAYQPTTVVVTTYTSLQTGSFTVQGYGPAQVTIKKIVPDIMSTYSGNLNNNSLSFTRPNQQQTGFYFMAVEVITSVTGSYKFVVDSAIDTYGCLYGGPFNSTQPMSNMITCDDDSGPASNFELKATLTAYQPTTVVVTTYTSLQTGSFSVYAYGPAQVAMRGMLPFCFKKSNIRLDTILLVQDFLYDHI
;
A
#
# COMPACT_ATOMS: atom_id res chain seq x y z
N MET A 1 -30.27 -7.60 12.79
CA MET A 1 -29.48 -8.40 11.84
C MET A 1 -29.12 -7.50 10.67
N SER A 2 -27.90 -7.59 10.18
CA SER A 2 -27.43 -6.86 8.99
C SER A 2 -26.53 -7.79 8.19
N THR A 3 -26.57 -7.72 6.86
CA THR A 3 -25.87 -8.68 6.01
C THR A 3 -24.99 -8.00 4.96
N TYR A 4 -23.93 -8.70 4.55
CA TYR A 4 -23.12 -8.37 3.39
C TYR A 4 -22.72 -9.65 2.66
N SER A 5 -23.00 -9.73 1.36
CA SER A 5 -22.62 -10.87 0.53
C SER A 5 -21.42 -10.55 -0.35
N GLY A 6 -20.49 -11.49 -0.49
CA GLY A 6 -19.28 -11.37 -1.30
C GLY A 6 -18.92 -12.66 -2.03
N ASN A 7 -17.85 -12.60 -2.82
CA ASN A 7 -17.33 -13.75 -3.57
C ASN A 7 -15.79 -13.72 -3.55
N LEU A 8 -15.17 -14.78 -3.04
CA LEU A 8 -13.73 -14.99 -3.10
C LEU A 8 -13.41 -15.65 -4.44
N ASN A 9 -12.49 -15.07 -5.22
CA ASN A 9 -12.16 -15.51 -6.57
C ASN A 9 -10.69 -15.19 -6.90
N ASN A 10 -10.20 -15.60 -8.07
CA ASN A 10 -8.79 -15.45 -8.42
C ASN A 10 -8.28 -14.00 -8.51
N ASN A 11 -9.18 -13.00 -8.57
CA ASN A 11 -8.85 -11.57 -8.51
C ASN A 11 -8.99 -10.99 -7.08
N SER A 12 -9.38 -11.78 -6.10
CA SER A 12 -9.29 -11.40 -4.68
C SER A 12 -7.83 -11.30 -4.26
N LEU A 13 -7.57 -10.39 -3.33
CA LEU A 13 -6.28 -10.34 -2.64
C LEU A 13 -6.08 -11.63 -1.84
N SER A 14 -4.82 -12.04 -1.62
CA SER A 14 -4.49 -13.20 -0.79
C SER A 14 -3.46 -12.86 0.28
N PHE A 15 -3.45 -13.65 1.36
CA PHE A 15 -2.52 -13.48 2.48
C PHE A 15 -2.16 -14.83 3.11
N THR A 16 -1.23 -14.78 4.07
CA THR A 16 -0.92 -15.89 4.98
C THR A 16 -1.83 -15.79 6.21
N ARG A 17 -2.62 -16.83 6.51
CA ARG A 17 -3.49 -16.82 7.71
C ARG A 17 -2.66 -16.73 9.01
N PRO A 18 -3.22 -16.16 10.10
CA PRO A 18 -2.61 -16.20 11.42
C PRO A 18 -2.08 -17.60 11.79
N ASN A 19 -0.86 -17.65 12.32
CA ASN A 19 -0.14 -18.87 12.70
C ASN A 19 0.12 -19.91 11.58
N GLN A 20 -0.15 -19.59 10.32
CA GLN A 20 0.14 -20.46 9.17
C GLN A 20 1.43 -20.06 8.44
N GLN A 21 2.02 -21.01 7.71
CA GLN A 21 3.14 -20.76 6.78
C GLN A 21 2.69 -20.74 5.30
N GLN A 22 1.49 -21.24 5.02
CA GLN A 22 0.95 -21.34 3.67
C GLN A 22 0.39 -20.00 3.18
N THR A 23 0.62 -19.69 1.91
CA THR A 23 0.10 -18.49 1.21
C THR A 23 -1.10 -18.84 0.33
N GLY A 24 -1.70 -17.84 -0.33
CA GLY A 24 -2.77 -18.06 -1.30
C GLY A 24 -4.17 -18.26 -0.71
N PHE A 25 -4.39 -17.89 0.55
CA PHE A 25 -5.75 -17.78 1.11
C PHE A 25 -6.39 -16.49 0.60
N TYR A 26 -7.34 -16.60 -0.34
CA TYR A 26 -8.07 -15.46 -0.89
C TYR A 26 -8.94 -14.83 0.19
N PHE A 27 -8.94 -13.50 0.30
CA PHE A 27 -9.69 -12.79 1.33
C PHE A 27 -10.54 -11.64 0.80
N MET A 28 -11.52 -11.24 1.62
CA MET A 28 -12.26 -9.99 1.48
C MET A 28 -12.46 -9.40 2.87
N ALA A 29 -12.19 -8.10 3.00
CA ALA A 29 -12.45 -7.38 4.24
C ALA A 29 -13.74 -6.55 4.12
N VAL A 30 -14.47 -6.48 5.22
CA VAL A 30 -15.59 -5.56 5.42
C VAL A 30 -15.33 -4.73 6.66
N GLU A 31 -15.56 -3.42 6.57
CA GLU A 31 -15.60 -2.56 7.74
C GLU A 31 -16.99 -2.66 8.38
N VAL A 32 -16.97 -2.71 9.70
CA VAL A 32 -18.11 -2.86 10.60
C VAL A 32 -18.15 -1.65 11.52
N ILE A 33 -19.27 -0.92 11.49
CA ILE A 33 -19.59 0.17 12.42
C ILE A 33 -20.86 -0.21 13.19
N THR A 34 -20.85 0.01 14.51
CA THR A 34 -22.00 -0.17 15.40
C THR A 34 -22.38 1.16 16.04
N SER A 35 -23.66 1.37 16.36
CA SER A 35 -24.15 2.60 17.02
C SER A 35 -24.22 2.53 18.54
N VAL A 36 -23.99 1.34 19.12
CA VAL A 36 -24.10 1.05 20.56
C VAL A 36 -22.92 0.18 20.98
N THR A 37 -22.35 0.45 22.16
CA THR A 37 -21.29 -0.38 22.75
C THR A 37 -21.89 -1.64 23.35
N GLY A 38 -21.35 -2.82 23.02
CA GLY A 38 -21.86 -4.09 23.56
C GLY A 38 -21.34 -5.32 22.82
N SER A 39 -21.89 -6.49 23.15
CA SER A 39 -21.49 -7.76 22.53
C SER A 39 -22.12 -7.95 21.15
N TYR A 40 -21.27 -8.14 20.14
CA TYR A 40 -21.66 -8.43 18.75
C TYR A 40 -21.15 -9.80 18.31
N LYS A 41 -21.87 -10.39 17.36
CA LYS A 41 -21.60 -11.70 16.76
C LYS A 41 -21.64 -11.60 15.24
N PHE A 42 -20.63 -12.14 14.58
CA PHE A 42 -20.51 -12.20 13.13
C PHE A 42 -20.41 -13.65 12.69
N VAL A 43 -21.46 -14.11 12.02
CA VAL A 43 -21.54 -15.45 11.43
C VAL A 43 -21.31 -15.29 9.94
N VAL A 44 -20.73 -16.29 9.26
CA VAL A 44 -20.78 -16.36 7.81
C VAL A 44 -21.56 -17.60 7.35
N ASP A 45 -22.32 -17.40 6.28
CA ASP A 45 -23.06 -18.44 5.56
C ASP A 45 -22.38 -18.65 4.20
N SER A 46 -21.86 -19.85 3.96
CA SER A 46 -21.15 -20.21 2.72
C SER A 46 -21.20 -21.70 2.42
N ALA A 47 -21.10 -22.03 1.14
CA ALA A 47 -20.93 -23.40 0.63
C ALA A 47 -19.45 -23.81 0.45
N ILE A 48 -18.51 -22.92 0.81
CA ILE A 48 -17.10 -23.24 0.98
C ILE A 48 -16.72 -23.11 2.46
N ASP A 49 -15.67 -23.81 2.86
CA ASP A 49 -15.10 -23.77 4.20
C ASP A 49 -14.35 -22.43 4.43
N THR A 50 -14.75 -21.67 5.45
CA THR A 50 -14.29 -20.28 5.66
C THR A 50 -13.71 -20.00 7.04
N TYR A 51 -12.55 -19.37 7.03
CA TYR A 51 -11.86 -18.85 8.19
C TYR A 51 -12.10 -17.35 8.32
N GLY A 52 -12.42 -16.88 9.52
CA GLY A 52 -12.73 -15.49 9.83
C GLY A 52 -11.77 -14.89 10.84
N CYS A 53 -11.53 -13.59 10.72
CA CYS A 53 -10.85 -12.80 11.74
C CYS A 53 -11.54 -11.45 11.94
N LEU A 54 -11.56 -10.97 13.19
CA LEU A 54 -12.03 -9.65 13.58
C LEU A 54 -10.85 -8.80 14.06
N TYR A 55 -10.80 -7.54 13.63
CA TYR A 55 -9.75 -6.58 13.93
C TYR A 55 -10.31 -5.28 14.54
N GLY A 56 -9.64 -4.75 15.56
CA GLY A 56 -9.99 -3.49 16.25
C GLY A 56 -9.64 -2.21 15.49
N GLY A 57 -9.33 -2.31 14.21
CA GLY A 57 -8.90 -1.22 13.35
C GLY A 57 -8.65 -1.71 11.91
N PRO A 58 -7.83 -1.00 11.11
CA PRO A 58 -7.45 -1.43 9.77
C PRO A 58 -6.73 -2.78 9.79
N PHE A 59 -7.09 -3.65 8.85
CA PHE A 59 -6.38 -4.90 8.57
C PHE A 59 -5.18 -4.66 7.66
N ASN A 60 -4.01 -5.21 8.01
CA ASN A 60 -2.82 -5.24 7.16
C ASN A 60 -2.53 -6.70 6.75
N SER A 61 -2.65 -7.02 5.47
CA SER A 61 -2.42 -8.38 4.95
C SER A 61 -0.96 -8.85 5.05
N THR A 62 0.00 -7.93 5.24
CA THR A 62 1.41 -8.24 5.49
C THR A 62 1.73 -8.44 6.98
N GLN A 63 0.80 -8.07 7.88
CA GLN A 63 0.93 -8.22 9.34
C GLN A 63 -0.41 -8.68 9.94
N PRO A 64 -0.89 -9.90 9.61
CA PRO A 64 -2.25 -10.35 9.93
C PRO A 64 -2.52 -10.60 11.43
N MET A 65 -1.49 -10.51 12.28
CA MET A 65 -1.61 -10.52 13.74
C MET A 65 -1.86 -9.11 14.32
N SER A 66 -1.58 -8.05 13.56
CA SER A 66 -1.73 -6.66 14.01
C SER A 66 -3.21 -6.28 14.10
N ASN A 67 -3.59 -5.54 15.14
CA ASN A 67 -4.98 -5.16 15.48
C ASN A 67 -5.96 -6.34 15.69
N MET A 68 -5.51 -7.59 15.71
CA MET A 68 -6.37 -8.77 15.76
C MET A 68 -7.06 -8.92 17.13
N ILE A 69 -8.38 -9.09 17.12
CA ILE A 69 -9.20 -9.32 18.34
C ILE A 69 -9.43 -10.82 18.55
N THR A 70 -9.91 -11.51 17.51
CA THR A 70 -10.22 -12.94 17.53
C THR A 70 -10.33 -13.49 16.12
N CYS A 71 -10.12 -14.80 15.95
CA CYS A 71 -10.31 -15.54 14.71
C CYS A 71 -10.95 -16.90 15.02
N ASP A 72 -11.61 -17.48 14.03
CA ASP A 72 -12.37 -18.74 14.14
C ASP A 72 -12.55 -19.36 12.74
N ASP A 73 -12.66 -20.68 12.64
CA ASP A 73 -13.03 -21.41 11.42
C ASP A 73 -14.29 -22.28 11.56
N ASP A 74 -14.53 -22.93 12.72
CA ASP A 74 -15.52 -24.01 12.83
C ASP A 74 -16.69 -23.77 13.81
N SER A 75 -16.75 -22.66 14.55
CA SER A 75 -17.78 -22.42 15.57
C SER A 75 -19.19 -22.06 15.05
N GLY A 76 -19.39 -22.00 13.73
CA GLY A 76 -20.61 -21.53 13.06
C GLY A 76 -21.29 -22.55 12.12
N PRO A 77 -22.31 -22.11 11.36
CA PRO A 77 -23.13 -22.99 10.52
C PRO A 77 -22.31 -23.72 9.45
N ALA A 78 -22.52 -25.04 9.33
CA ALA A 78 -21.82 -25.90 8.38
C ALA A 78 -20.28 -25.84 8.47
N SER A 79 -19.73 -25.65 9.68
CA SER A 79 -18.28 -25.49 9.93
C SER A 79 -17.69 -24.31 9.15
N ASN A 80 -18.37 -23.17 9.27
CA ASN A 80 -17.88 -21.83 8.94
C ASN A 80 -17.69 -21.03 10.23
N PHE A 81 -17.01 -19.88 10.16
CA PHE A 81 -16.72 -19.09 11.37
C PHE A 81 -17.94 -18.47 12.09
N GLU A 82 -17.80 -18.29 13.41
CA GLU A 82 -18.65 -17.46 14.28
C GLU A 82 -17.82 -16.59 15.25
N LEU A 83 -17.46 -15.38 14.81
CA LEU A 83 -16.70 -14.40 15.59
C LEU A 83 -17.58 -13.70 16.64
N LYS A 84 -17.07 -13.54 17.86
CA LYS A 84 -17.76 -12.87 18.99
C LYS A 84 -16.84 -11.85 19.65
N ALA A 85 -17.31 -10.62 19.87
CA ALA A 85 -16.55 -9.60 20.60
C ALA A 85 -17.43 -8.47 21.17
N THR A 86 -16.95 -7.81 22.22
CA THR A 86 -17.49 -6.51 22.64
C THR A 86 -16.93 -5.42 21.74
N LEU A 87 -17.80 -4.68 21.04
CA LEU A 87 -17.42 -3.56 20.18
C LEU A 87 -17.82 -2.22 20.83
N THR A 88 -17.01 -1.19 20.59
CA THR A 88 -17.27 0.19 21.01
C THR A 88 -18.09 0.92 19.95
N ALA A 89 -19.12 1.67 20.36
CA ALA A 89 -19.94 2.47 19.46
C ALA A 89 -19.09 3.42 18.61
N TYR A 90 -19.41 3.50 17.32
CA TYR A 90 -18.79 4.34 16.29
C TYR A 90 -17.30 4.11 16.03
N GLN A 91 -16.66 3.12 16.68
CA GLN A 91 -15.31 2.69 16.37
C GLN A 91 -15.33 1.73 15.16
N PRO A 92 -14.67 2.05 14.03
CA PRO A 92 -14.59 1.13 12.90
C PRO A 92 -13.78 -0.12 13.26
N THR A 93 -14.32 -1.29 12.91
CA THR A 93 -13.65 -2.59 13.07
C THR A 93 -13.66 -3.34 11.74
N THR A 94 -12.70 -4.24 11.50
CA THR A 94 -12.62 -5.00 10.25
C THR A 94 -12.96 -6.46 10.48
N VAL A 95 -13.91 -7.02 9.74
CA VAL A 95 -14.06 -8.48 9.60
C VAL A 95 -13.40 -8.90 8.29
N VAL A 96 -12.45 -9.82 8.37
CA VAL A 96 -11.81 -10.46 7.21
C VAL A 96 -12.42 -11.84 7.04
N VAL A 97 -13.00 -12.08 5.86
CA VAL A 97 -13.44 -13.41 5.41
C VAL A 97 -12.37 -13.96 4.49
N THR A 98 -11.95 -15.20 4.73
CA THR A 98 -11.05 -15.94 3.85
C THR A 98 -11.42 -17.43 3.84
N THR A 99 -10.78 -18.22 2.99
CA THR A 99 -11.02 -19.66 2.89
C THR A 99 -10.16 -20.43 3.89
N TYR A 100 -10.65 -21.58 4.36
CA TYR A 100 -9.82 -22.51 5.12
C TYR A 100 -8.82 -23.24 4.20
N THR A 101 -9.23 -23.61 2.97
CA THR A 101 -8.34 -24.21 1.98
C THR A 101 -7.73 -23.15 1.07
N SER A 102 -6.43 -23.20 0.81
CA SER A 102 -5.74 -22.24 -0.08
C SER A 102 -6.28 -22.31 -1.51
N LEU A 103 -6.33 -21.17 -2.20
CA LEU A 103 -6.81 -21.03 -3.60
C LEU A 103 -8.28 -21.44 -3.84
N GLN A 104 -9.03 -21.77 -2.79
CA GLN A 104 -10.46 -22.05 -2.88
C GLN A 104 -11.24 -20.75 -3.20
N THR A 105 -12.28 -20.87 -4.01
CA THR A 105 -13.12 -19.75 -4.46
C THR A 105 -14.58 -20.05 -4.20
N GLY A 106 -15.39 -19.03 -3.90
CA GLY A 106 -16.79 -19.21 -3.54
C GLY A 106 -17.48 -17.98 -2.94
N SER A 107 -18.80 -18.00 -3.01
CA SER A 107 -19.69 -16.97 -2.46
C SER A 107 -19.95 -17.16 -0.97
N PHE A 108 -20.05 -16.06 -0.24
CA PHE A 108 -20.31 -16.04 1.20
C PHE A 108 -21.25 -14.88 1.58
N THR A 109 -21.93 -14.99 2.73
CA THR A 109 -22.72 -13.90 3.32
C THR A 109 -22.37 -13.74 4.80
N VAL A 110 -21.75 -12.61 5.16
CA VAL A 110 -21.53 -12.22 6.56
C VAL A 110 -22.83 -11.69 7.15
N GLN A 111 -23.16 -12.14 8.36
CA GLN A 111 -24.38 -11.83 9.08
C GLN A 111 -24.02 -11.26 10.47
N GLY A 112 -24.31 -9.97 10.69
CA GLY A 112 -24.04 -9.25 11.93
C GLY A 112 -25.25 -9.21 12.88
N TYR A 113 -25.00 -9.56 14.14
CA TYR A 113 -25.95 -9.58 15.25
C TYR A 113 -25.37 -8.83 16.47
N GLY A 114 -26.23 -8.24 17.30
CA GLY A 114 -25.85 -7.54 18.52
C GLY A 114 -26.99 -6.64 19.05
N PRO A 115 -26.73 -5.77 20.04
CA PRO A 115 -27.75 -4.92 20.69
C PRO A 115 -28.32 -3.81 19.80
N ALA A 116 -27.71 -3.52 18.65
CA ALA A 116 -28.19 -2.55 17.67
C ALA A 116 -27.95 -3.03 16.24
N GLN A 117 -28.50 -2.30 15.26
CA GLN A 117 -28.19 -2.53 13.85
C GLN A 117 -26.69 -2.30 13.58
N VAL A 118 -26.14 -3.06 12.65
CA VAL A 118 -24.73 -2.99 12.25
C VAL A 118 -24.65 -2.45 10.83
N THR A 119 -23.75 -1.49 10.59
CA THR A 119 -23.37 -1.11 9.23
C THR A 119 -22.20 -1.98 8.81
N ILE A 120 -22.37 -2.76 7.74
CA ILE A 120 -21.31 -3.58 7.13
C ILE A 120 -21.07 -3.05 5.72
N LYS A 121 -19.84 -2.65 5.39
CA LYS A 121 -19.48 -2.15 4.05
C LYS A 121 -18.21 -2.84 3.56
N LYS A 122 -18.12 -3.13 2.25
CA LYS A 122 -16.87 -3.62 1.65
C LYS A 122 -15.75 -2.59 1.83
N ILE A 123 -14.56 -3.05 2.20
CA ILE A 123 -13.33 -2.28 2.02
C ILE A 123 -12.35 -3.05 1.14
N VAL A 124 -11.41 -2.34 0.53
CA VAL A 124 -10.21 -2.92 -0.05
C VAL A 124 -9.07 -2.51 0.89
N PRO A 125 -8.49 -3.43 1.67
CA PRO A 125 -7.37 -3.11 2.55
C PRO A 125 -6.15 -2.69 1.74
N ASP A 126 -5.42 -1.71 2.24
CA ASP A 126 -4.19 -1.25 1.63
C ASP A 126 -3.13 -2.35 1.68
N ILE A 127 -2.66 -2.78 0.52
CA ILE A 127 -1.47 -3.63 0.40
C ILE A 127 -0.24 -2.73 0.52
N MET A 128 0.61 -3.04 1.49
CA MET A 128 1.91 -2.39 1.63
C MET A 128 2.93 -2.97 0.65
N SER A 129 3.66 -2.09 -0.04
CA SER A 129 4.83 -2.40 -0.87
C SER A 129 5.99 -1.51 -0.41
N THR A 130 7.22 -2.01 -0.38
CA THR A 130 8.36 -1.28 0.23
C THR A 130 9.48 -1.04 -0.77
N TYR A 131 10.08 0.15 -0.74
CA TYR A 131 11.33 0.47 -1.44
C TYR A 131 12.28 1.21 -0.49
N SER A 132 13.50 0.70 -0.30
CA SER A 132 14.50 1.29 0.60
C SER A 132 15.68 1.86 -0.18
N GLY A 133 16.26 2.96 0.32
CA GLY A 133 17.37 3.67 -0.30
C GLY A 133 18.26 4.42 0.69
N ASN A 134 19.27 5.12 0.16
CA ASN A 134 20.23 5.87 0.97
C ASN A 134 20.68 7.14 0.24
N LEU A 135 20.40 8.30 0.86
CA LEU A 135 20.88 9.61 0.39
C LEU A 135 22.29 9.83 0.93
N ASN A 136 23.26 10.07 0.06
CA ASN A 136 24.68 10.19 0.42
C ASN A 136 25.41 11.17 -0.50
N ASN A 137 26.69 11.44 -0.24
CA ASN A 137 27.45 12.46 -0.98
C ASN A 137 27.61 12.18 -2.50
N ASN A 138 27.32 10.96 -2.97
CA ASN A 138 27.29 10.61 -4.40
C ASN A 138 25.87 10.67 -5.01
N SER A 139 24.82 10.89 -4.21
CA SER A 139 23.48 11.16 -4.71
C SER A 139 23.46 12.47 -5.50
N LEU A 140 22.62 12.56 -6.53
CA LEU A 140 22.37 13.87 -7.14
C LEU A 140 21.65 14.78 -6.14
N SER A 141 21.85 16.09 -6.30
CA SER A 141 21.11 17.11 -5.57
C SER A 141 20.37 18.05 -6.51
N PHE A 142 19.39 18.78 -5.97
CA PHE A 142 18.59 19.76 -6.69
C PHE A 142 18.15 20.92 -5.79
N THR A 143 17.41 21.88 -6.36
CA THR A 143 16.67 22.91 -5.63
C THR A 143 15.24 22.40 -5.41
N ARG A 144 14.80 22.28 -4.15
CA ARG A 144 13.42 21.86 -3.84
C ARG A 144 12.39 22.85 -4.43
N PRO A 145 11.15 22.43 -4.74
CA PRO A 145 10.04 23.32 -5.10
C PRO A 145 9.96 24.56 -4.19
N ASN A 146 9.80 25.73 -4.81
CA ASN A 146 9.72 27.04 -4.14
C ASN A 146 10.94 27.47 -3.28
N GLN A 147 12.04 26.70 -3.26
CA GLN A 147 13.26 27.06 -2.51
C GLN A 147 14.29 27.82 -3.37
N GLN A 148 15.17 28.57 -2.70
CA GLN A 148 16.35 29.19 -3.32
C GLN A 148 17.65 28.41 -3.05
N GLN A 149 17.66 27.59 -1.99
CA GLN A 149 18.82 26.79 -1.61
C GLN A 149 19.00 25.57 -2.53
N THR A 150 20.26 25.19 -2.77
CA THR A 150 20.66 23.98 -3.50
C THR A 150 21.22 22.92 -2.54
N GLY A 151 21.58 21.74 -3.04
CA GLY A 151 22.29 20.72 -2.26
C GLY A 151 21.38 19.75 -1.48
N PHE A 152 20.07 19.78 -1.71
CA PHE A 152 19.16 18.74 -1.20
C PHE A 152 19.39 17.46 -2.02
N TYR A 153 19.96 16.43 -1.39
CA TYR A 153 20.22 15.14 -2.04
C TYR A 153 18.91 14.40 -2.27
N PHE A 154 18.73 13.80 -3.45
CA PHE A 154 17.50 13.12 -3.82
C PHE A 154 17.71 11.72 -4.41
N MET A 155 16.66 10.91 -4.33
CA MET A 155 16.48 9.68 -5.08
C MET A 155 15.09 9.68 -5.74
N ALA A 156 15.06 9.47 -7.05
CA ALA A 156 13.81 9.28 -7.79
C ALA A 156 13.47 7.79 -7.86
N VAL A 157 12.26 7.43 -7.48
CA VAL A 157 11.72 6.07 -7.48
C VAL A 157 10.55 6.05 -8.45
N GLU A 158 10.67 5.29 -9.54
CA GLU A 158 9.56 5.07 -10.46
C GLU A 158 8.57 4.09 -9.82
N VAL A 159 7.30 4.42 -9.96
CA VAL A 159 6.13 3.77 -9.35
C VAL A 159 5.21 3.33 -10.48
N ILE A 160 4.92 2.03 -10.54
CA ILE A 160 3.95 1.44 -11.46
C ILE A 160 2.90 0.67 -10.64
N THR A 161 1.64 1.04 -10.80
CA THR A 161 0.48 0.37 -10.19
C THR A 161 -0.23 -0.53 -11.22
N SER A 162 -0.81 -1.64 -10.77
CA SER A 162 -1.64 -2.53 -11.61
C SER A 162 -3.13 -2.21 -11.56
N VAL A 163 -3.56 -1.35 -10.63
CA VAL A 163 -4.95 -0.98 -10.35
C VAL A 163 -5.06 0.54 -10.24
N THR A 164 -6.14 1.11 -10.79
CA THR A 164 -6.47 2.53 -10.63
C THR A 164 -7.13 2.74 -9.28
N GLY A 165 -6.63 3.67 -8.46
CA GLY A 165 -7.20 3.95 -7.15
C GLY A 165 -6.37 4.92 -6.32
N SER A 166 -6.79 5.14 -5.07
CA SER A 166 -6.03 5.95 -4.11
C SER A 166 -4.81 5.19 -3.62
N TYR A 167 -3.66 5.86 -3.63
CA TYR A 167 -2.40 5.38 -3.07
C TYR A 167 -1.83 6.40 -2.09
N LYS A 168 -1.14 5.90 -1.06
CA LYS A 168 -0.48 6.66 -0.01
C LYS A 168 0.97 6.23 0.12
N PHE A 169 1.91 7.17 0.08
CA PHE A 169 3.34 6.92 0.20
C PHE A 169 3.83 7.57 1.49
N VAL A 170 4.22 6.73 2.45
CA VAL A 170 4.83 7.14 3.73
C VAL A 170 6.31 6.82 3.65
N VAL A 171 7.17 7.63 4.26
CA VAL A 171 8.58 7.25 4.44
C VAL A 171 8.93 7.11 5.92
N ASP A 172 9.79 6.14 6.21
CA ASP A 172 10.43 5.93 7.50
C ASP A 172 11.93 6.24 7.34
N SER A 173 12.44 7.16 8.15
CA SER A 173 13.83 7.60 8.13
C SER A 173 14.23 8.25 9.46
N ALA A 174 15.52 8.11 9.80
CA ALA A 174 16.16 8.81 10.92
C ALA A 174 16.68 10.21 10.52
N ILE A 175 16.50 10.62 9.27
CA ILE A 175 16.71 12.00 8.81
C ILE A 175 15.37 12.60 8.37
N ASP A 176 15.26 13.92 8.51
CA ASP A 176 14.11 14.71 8.09
C ASP A 176 14.00 14.71 6.55
N THR A 177 12.88 14.23 6.01
CA THR A 177 12.68 13.99 4.57
C THR A 177 11.46 14.70 3.99
N TYR A 178 11.73 15.42 2.90
CA TYR A 178 10.73 16.02 2.02
C TYR A 178 10.44 15.09 0.84
N GLY A 179 9.16 14.90 0.54
CA GLY A 179 8.68 14.06 -0.54
C GLY A 179 7.97 14.86 -1.63
N CYS A 180 8.08 14.40 -2.87
CA CYS A 180 7.22 14.86 -3.97
C CYS A 180 6.78 13.69 -4.84
N LEU A 181 5.54 13.74 -5.34
CA LEU A 181 4.98 12.82 -6.31
C LEU A 181 4.82 13.52 -7.67
N TYR A 182 5.19 12.84 -8.75
CA TYR A 182 5.15 13.35 -10.13
C TYR A 182 4.36 12.42 -11.06
N GLY A 183 3.52 13.01 -11.91
CA GLY A 183 2.69 12.32 -12.92
C GLY A 183 3.46 11.87 -14.17
N GLY A 184 4.70 11.44 -13.99
CA GLY A 184 5.64 11.09 -15.05
C GLY A 184 7.09 11.08 -14.54
N PRO A 185 8.09 11.05 -15.41
CA PRO A 185 9.51 11.10 -15.02
C PRO A 185 9.87 12.45 -14.40
N PHE A 186 10.64 12.41 -13.30
CA PHE A 186 11.15 13.60 -12.62
C PHE A 186 12.28 14.30 -13.41
N ASN A 187 12.26 15.63 -13.45
CA ASN A 187 13.34 16.45 -13.98
C ASN A 187 13.88 17.41 -12.90
N SER A 188 15.07 17.12 -12.37
CA SER A 188 15.71 17.95 -11.32
C SER A 188 16.07 19.38 -11.76
N THR A 189 16.09 19.67 -13.06
CA THR A 189 16.26 21.04 -13.59
C THR A 189 14.95 21.82 -13.68
N GLN A 190 13.81 21.15 -13.56
CA GLN A 190 12.46 21.72 -13.61
C GLN A 190 11.54 21.05 -12.57
N PRO A 191 11.83 21.16 -11.26
CA PRO A 191 11.15 20.40 -10.21
C PRO A 191 9.67 20.76 -9.99
N MET A 192 9.14 21.77 -10.67
CA MET A 192 7.70 22.06 -10.72
C MET A 192 6.98 21.31 -11.85
N SER A 193 7.71 20.72 -12.79
CA SER A 193 7.14 20.02 -13.97
C SER A 193 6.58 18.66 -13.57
N ASN A 194 5.38 18.34 -14.05
CA ASN A 194 4.63 17.11 -13.74
C ASN A 194 4.32 16.87 -12.24
N MET A 195 4.56 17.86 -11.37
CA MET A 195 4.38 17.73 -9.92
C MET A 195 2.89 17.59 -9.57
N ILE A 196 2.53 16.55 -8.81
CA ILE A 196 1.17 16.28 -8.33
C ILE A 196 0.98 16.87 -6.93
N THR A 197 1.88 16.52 -6.00
CA THR A 197 1.85 16.98 -4.61
C THR A 197 3.23 16.79 -3.97
N CYS A 198 3.52 17.55 -2.91
CA CYS A 198 4.71 17.42 -2.07
C CYS A 198 4.35 17.67 -0.61
N ASP A 199 5.17 17.16 0.31
CA ASP A 199 4.94 17.19 1.76
C ASP A 199 6.30 17.01 2.50
N ASP A 200 6.44 17.58 3.70
CA ASP A 200 7.57 17.32 4.61
C ASP A 200 7.14 16.71 5.96
N ASP A 201 5.98 17.08 6.51
CA ASP A 201 5.67 16.87 7.93
C ASP A 201 4.38 16.06 8.24
N SER A 202 3.61 15.60 7.24
CA SER A 202 2.35 14.87 7.47
C SER A 202 2.51 13.40 7.91
N GLY A 203 3.73 12.88 7.95
CA GLY A 203 4.05 11.47 8.22
C GLY A 203 4.83 11.21 9.53
N PRO A 204 5.23 9.95 9.78
CA PRO A 204 5.87 9.54 11.04
C PRO A 204 7.16 10.31 11.33
N ALA A 205 7.30 10.79 12.57
CA ALA A 205 8.45 11.55 13.05
C ALA A 205 8.78 12.83 12.22
N SER A 206 7.75 13.48 11.66
CA SER A 206 7.90 14.63 10.74
C SER A 206 8.75 14.30 9.52
N ASN A 207 8.38 13.20 8.87
CA ASN A 207 8.73 12.86 7.50
C ASN A 207 7.49 12.95 6.62
N PHE A 208 7.64 12.87 5.29
CA PHE A 208 6.49 13.02 4.38
C PHE A 208 5.43 11.89 4.43
N GLU A 209 4.17 12.26 4.19
CA GLU A 209 3.08 11.36 3.77
C GLU A 209 2.33 11.90 2.54
N LEU A 210 2.66 11.39 1.35
CA LEU A 210 2.04 11.78 0.08
C LEU A 210 0.77 10.95 -0.19
N LYS A 211 -0.29 11.57 -0.73
CA LYS A 211 -1.55 10.90 -1.12
C LYS A 211 -1.98 11.32 -2.52
N ALA A 212 -2.36 10.37 -3.38
CA ALA A 212 -2.91 10.66 -4.71
C ALA A 212 -3.71 9.48 -5.29
N THR A 213 -4.64 9.78 -6.20
CA THR A 213 -5.23 8.76 -7.09
C THR A 213 -4.27 8.50 -8.24
N LEU A 214 -3.86 7.25 -8.44
CA LEU A 214 -2.99 6.82 -9.55
C LEU A 214 -3.78 5.99 -10.56
N THR A 215 -3.43 6.15 -11.85
CA THR A 215 -3.96 5.34 -12.95
C THR A 215 -3.15 4.05 -13.11
N ALA A 216 -3.82 2.91 -13.30
CA ALA A 216 -3.14 1.65 -13.61
C ALA A 216 -2.21 1.78 -14.83
N TYR A 217 -1.02 1.21 -14.72
CA TYR A 217 0.04 1.16 -15.74
C TYR A 217 0.55 2.52 -16.25
N GLN A 218 0.19 3.63 -15.61
CA GLN A 218 0.78 4.95 -15.87
C GLN A 218 1.98 5.17 -14.92
N PRO A 219 3.23 5.27 -15.43
CA PRO A 219 4.38 5.49 -14.57
C PRO A 219 4.31 6.84 -13.86
N THR A 220 4.52 6.84 -12.55
CA THR A 220 4.71 8.04 -11.73
C THR A 220 6.08 7.98 -11.04
N THR A 221 6.54 9.10 -10.50
CA THR A 221 7.81 9.16 -9.75
C THR A 221 7.57 9.69 -8.35
N VAL A 222 7.98 8.95 -7.32
CA VAL A 222 8.18 9.48 -5.97
C VAL A 222 9.63 9.94 -5.86
N VAL A 223 9.84 11.20 -5.51
CA VAL A 223 11.17 11.74 -5.19
C VAL A 223 11.28 11.84 -3.68
N VAL A 224 12.22 11.10 -3.12
CA VAL A 224 12.67 11.23 -1.72
C VAL A 224 13.85 12.19 -1.71
N THR A 225 13.81 13.21 -0.86
CA THR A 225 14.93 14.14 -0.66
C THR A 225 15.01 14.58 0.80
N THR A 226 16.16 15.09 1.22
CA THR A 226 16.31 15.65 2.56
C THR A 226 15.59 17.00 2.70
N TYR A 227 15.09 17.30 3.90
CA TYR A 227 14.62 18.65 4.24
C TYR A 227 15.81 19.59 4.48
N THR A 228 16.86 19.15 5.17
CA THR A 228 18.10 19.92 5.34
C THR A 228 19.08 19.64 4.19
N SER A 229 19.69 20.69 3.63
CA SER A 229 20.68 20.56 2.55
C SER A 229 21.94 19.81 3.01
N LEU A 230 22.53 19.01 2.13
CA LEU A 230 23.70 18.15 2.36
C LEU A 230 23.54 17.07 3.47
N GLN A 231 22.36 16.89 4.04
CA GLN A 231 22.08 15.82 4.99
C GLN A 231 22.09 14.44 4.29
N THR A 232 22.57 13.41 4.98
CA THR A 232 22.71 12.05 4.42
C THR A 232 22.13 11.00 5.36
N GLY A 233 21.56 9.93 4.83
CA GLY A 233 20.86 8.90 5.61
C GLY A 233 20.02 7.93 4.80
N SER A 234 19.73 6.79 5.41
CA SER A 234 18.87 5.73 4.87
C SER A 234 17.38 6.01 5.07
N PHE A 235 16.56 5.51 4.16
CA PHE A 235 15.10 5.63 4.21
C PHE A 235 14.40 4.38 3.68
N SER A 236 13.14 4.17 4.07
CA SER A 236 12.22 3.19 3.45
C SER A 236 10.88 3.84 3.12
N VAL A 237 10.50 3.84 1.84
CA VAL A 237 9.19 4.26 1.36
C VAL A 237 8.23 3.06 1.40
N TYR A 238 7.12 3.23 2.10
CA TYR A 238 5.99 2.32 2.13
C TYR A 238 4.85 2.88 1.27
N ALA A 239 4.58 2.21 0.16
CA ALA A 239 3.43 2.47 -0.70
C ALA A 239 2.24 1.60 -0.25
N TYR A 240 1.13 2.25 0.07
CA TYR A 240 -0.14 1.65 0.50
C TYR A 240 -1.20 1.91 -0.57
N GLY A 241 -2.01 0.91 -0.92
CA GLY A 241 -3.15 1.09 -1.83
C GLY A 241 -3.80 -0.24 -2.26
N PRO A 242 -4.74 -0.22 -3.23
CA PRO A 242 -5.60 -1.36 -3.56
C PRO A 242 -4.90 -2.57 -4.21
N ALA A 243 -3.62 -2.44 -4.57
CA ALA A 243 -2.81 -3.51 -5.15
C ALA A 243 -1.32 -3.28 -4.84
N GLN A 244 -0.49 -4.32 -4.97
CA GLN A 244 0.97 -4.17 -4.88
C GLN A 244 1.49 -3.17 -5.92
N VAL A 245 2.55 -2.46 -5.55
CA VAL A 245 3.18 -1.41 -6.34
C VAL A 245 4.58 -1.86 -6.74
N ALA A 246 4.86 -1.90 -8.04
CA ALA A 246 6.22 -2.09 -8.52
C ALA A 246 6.97 -0.76 -8.36
N MET A 247 8.04 -0.79 -7.55
CA MET A 247 8.89 0.37 -7.28
C MET A 247 10.33 0.08 -7.66
N ARG A 248 10.96 0.99 -8.41
CA ARG A 248 12.37 0.87 -8.82
C ARG A 248 13.09 2.21 -8.78
N GLY A 249 14.31 2.22 -8.25
CA GLY A 249 15.16 3.41 -8.27
C GLY A 249 15.51 3.79 -9.72
N MET A 250 15.24 5.04 -10.09
CA MET A 250 15.63 5.57 -11.39
C MET A 250 17.12 5.93 -11.37
N LEU A 251 17.87 5.46 -12.37
CA LEU A 251 19.18 6.04 -12.64
C LEU A 251 19.00 7.52 -13.02
N PRO A 252 19.92 8.41 -12.61
CA PRO A 252 19.75 9.85 -12.76
C PRO A 252 19.90 10.31 -14.23
N PHE A 253 18.81 10.25 -14.99
CA PHE A 253 18.69 10.86 -16.32
C PHE A 253 18.65 12.39 -16.21
N CYS A 254 19.81 12.99 -15.97
CA CYS A 254 19.98 14.43 -16.08
C CYS A 254 19.86 14.84 -17.55
N PHE A 255 18.67 15.29 -17.96
CA PHE A 255 18.45 15.98 -19.24
C PHE A 255 19.15 17.34 -19.25
N LYS A 256 20.48 17.33 -19.28
CA LYS A 256 21.24 18.50 -19.75
C LYS A 256 20.74 18.83 -21.15
N LYS A 257 20.28 20.07 -21.33
CA LYS A 257 19.82 20.60 -22.63
C LYS A 257 20.99 20.68 -23.61
N SER A 258 21.32 19.53 -24.17
CA SER A 258 22.34 19.37 -25.19
C SER A 258 21.70 19.69 -26.55
N ASN A 259 22.33 20.58 -27.31
CA ASN A 259 21.90 20.91 -28.67
C ASN A 259 22.35 19.81 -29.65
N ILE A 260 21.96 18.56 -29.37
CA ILE A 260 22.19 17.43 -30.25
C ILE A 260 21.28 17.60 -31.47
N ARG A 261 21.89 17.81 -32.63
CA ARG A 261 21.17 17.63 -33.90
C ARG A 261 20.83 16.15 -34.07
N LEU A 262 19.65 15.87 -34.61
CA LEU A 262 19.07 14.52 -34.71
C LEU A 262 19.71 13.66 -35.83
N ASP A 263 20.92 14.02 -36.26
CA ASP A 263 21.57 13.53 -37.48
C ASP A 263 22.51 12.33 -37.24
N THR A 264 22.81 11.97 -35.98
CA THR A 264 23.72 10.85 -35.64
C THR A 264 23.31 10.11 -34.36
N ILE A 265 22.37 9.17 -34.46
CA ILE A 265 22.23 8.07 -33.48
C ILE A 265 22.91 6.85 -34.09
N LEU A 266 24.13 6.57 -33.64
CA LEU A 266 24.82 5.31 -33.91
C LEU A 266 24.41 4.31 -32.81
N LEU A 267 23.69 3.26 -33.19
CA LEU A 267 23.39 2.14 -32.30
C LEU A 267 24.69 1.40 -31.99
N VAL A 268 25.21 1.57 -30.78
CA VAL A 268 26.22 0.66 -30.23
C VAL A 268 25.49 -0.58 -29.72
N GLN A 269 25.37 -1.56 -30.61
CA GLN A 269 25.09 -2.95 -30.27
C GLN A 269 26.42 -3.66 -29.94
N ASP A 270 26.34 -4.84 -29.30
CA ASP A 270 27.46 -5.66 -28.81
C ASP A 270 28.17 -5.07 -27.56
N PHE A 271 28.60 -5.84 -26.56
CA PHE A 271 29.25 -7.15 -26.59
C PHE A 271 28.67 -8.18 -25.60
N LEU A 272 28.52 -9.44 -26.05
CA LEU A 272 28.45 -10.66 -25.21
C LEU A 272 29.04 -11.89 -25.95
N TYR A 273 30.36 -11.88 -26.15
CA TYR A 273 31.28 -12.95 -26.61
C TYR A 273 32.70 -12.33 -26.46
N ASP A 274 33.80 -12.96 -26.03
CA ASP A 274 34.10 -14.27 -25.39
C ASP A 274 35.62 -14.26 -24.98
N HIS A 275 36.27 -15.22 -24.32
CA HIS A 275 35.89 -16.50 -23.66
C HIS A 275 36.74 -16.69 -22.38
N ILE A 276 36.31 -17.55 -21.44
CA ILE A 276 37.13 -18.67 -20.89
C ILE A 276 36.23 -19.90 -20.75
#